data_AF-A0A259JCJ4-F1
#
_entry.id   AF-A0A259JCJ4-F1
#
_cell.length_a   1.000
_cell.length_b   1.000
_cell.length_c   1.000
_cell.angle_alpha   90.00
_cell.angle_beta   90.00
_cell.angle_gamma   90.00
#
_symmetry.space_group_name_H-M   'P 1'
#
loop_
_entity.id
_entity.type
_entity.pdbx_description
1 polymer ?
#
loop_
_entity_poly.entity_id
_entity_poly.type
_entity_poly.pdbx_seq_one_letter_code
_entity_poly.pdbx_strand_id
1 'polypeptide(L)' 'MGDAVTVKVGEREVTGRFESIDARGAMMLRRKDGIAEIITAGDVSLPRGE' A
#
# COMPACT_ATOMS: atom_id res chain seq x y z
N MET A 1 2.82 -11.95 -7.38
CA MET A 1 1.56 -11.17 -7.58
C MET A 1 0.71 -11.24 -6.31
N GLY A 2 0.75 -10.30 -5.37
CA GLY A 2 1.57 -9.11 -5.22
C GLY A 2 2.07 -9.13 -3.78
N ASP A 3 3.34 -8.84 -3.59
CA ASP A 3 3.97 -8.92 -2.28
C ASP A 3 3.34 -7.87 -1.36
N ALA A 4 3.33 -8.15 -0.06
CA ALA A 4 2.93 -7.13 0.92
C ALA A 4 3.85 -5.92 0.72
N VAL A 5 3.31 -4.72 0.77
CA VAL A 5 4.06 -3.46 0.72
C VAL A 5 3.74 -2.66 1.96
N THR A 6 4.72 -1.91 2.45
CA THR A 6 4.51 -0.95 3.54
C THR A 6 4.60 0.45 2.96
N VAL A 7 3.56 1.24 3.20
CA VAL A 7 3.47 2.63 2.77
C VAL A 7 3.46 3.54 3.98
N LYS A 8 4.37 4.51 4.01
CA LYS A 8 4.43 5.54 5.04
C LYS A 8 3.76 6.82 4.55
N VAL A 9 2.71 7.24 5.26
CA VAL A 9 1.90 8.43 4.96
C VAL A 9 1.99 9.38 6.16
N GLY A 10 2.90 10.35 6.09
CA GLY A 10 3.22 11.21 7.22
C GLY A 10 3.80 10.39 8.39
N GLU A 11 3.12 10.43 9.54
CA GLU A 11 3.50 9.66 10.74
C GLU A 11 2.90 8.25 10.78
N ARG A 12 2.02 7.91 9.82
CA ARG A 12 1.33 6.62 9.78
C ARG A 12 2.03 5.64 8.84
N GLU A 13 2.12 4.39 9.25
CA GLU A 13 2.54 3.28 8.39
C GLU A 13 1.37 2.32 8.15
N VAL A 14 1.21 1.89 6.90
CA VAL A 14 0.18 0.95 6.48
C VAL A 14 0.81 -0.17 5.66
N THR A 15 0.61 -1.40 6.11
CA THR A 15 1.03 -2.59 5.38
C THR A 15 -0.18 -3.27 4.75
N GLY A 16 -0.05 -3.61 3.47
CA GLY A 16 -1.10 -4.32 2.74
C GLY A 16 -0.62 -4.86 1.42
N ARG A 17 -1.51 -5.48 0.68
CA ARG A 17 -1.26 -5.93 -0.68
C ARG A 17 -1.60 -4.81 -1.65
N PHE A 18 -0.67 -4.49 -2.54
CA PHE A 18 -0.97 -3.63 -3.67
C PHE A 18 -1.99 -4.30 -4.60
N GLU A 19 -3.10 -3.62 -4.90
CA GLU A 19 -4.12 -4.11 -5.85
C GLU A 19 -4.00 -3.42 -7.21
N SER A 20 -4.00 -2.08 -7.23
CA SER A 20 -3.99 -1.30 -8.46
C SER A 20 -3.66 0.17 -8.22
N ILE A 21 -3.54 0.93 -9.30
CA ILE A 21 -3.55 2.40 -9.31
C ILE A 21 -4.77 2.86 -10.08
N ASP A 22 -5.54 3.81 -9.53
CA ASP A 22 -6.72 4.35 -10.19
C ASP A 22 -6.38 5.39 -11.28
N ALA A 23 -7.40 5.88 -12.00
CA ALA A 23 -7.22 6.85 -13.08
C ALA A 23 -6.65 8.21 -12.61
N ARG A 24 -6.64 8.48 -11.31
CA ARG A 24 -6.08 9.71 -10.71
C ARG A 24 -4.65 9.51 -10.21
N GLY A 25 -4.09 8.30 -10.34
CA GLY A 25 -2.78 7.96 -9.82
C GLY A 25 -2.76 7.55 -8.35
N ALA A 26 -3.93 7.34 -7.72
CA ALA A 26 -3.98 6.89 -6.33
C ALA A 26 -3.84 5.37 -6.24
N MET A 27 -3.07 4.90 -5.26
CA MET A 27 -2.84 3.48 -5.01
C MET A 27 -3.99 2.87 -4.20
N MET A 28 -4.49 1.72 -4.64
CA MET A 28 -5.37 0.86 -3.84
C MET A 28 -4.55 -0.17 -3.07
N LEU A 29 -4.59 -0.08 -1.74
CA LEU A 29 -3.88 -0.97 -0.83
C LEU A 29 -4.89 -1.79 -0.02
N ARG A 30 -4.89 -3.10 -0.20
CA ARG A 30 -5.72 -4.02 0.57
C ARG A 30 -5.00 -4.45 1.83
N ARG A 31 -5.50 -4.04 2.98
CA ARG A 31 -4.98 -4.48 4.27
C ARG A 31 -5.37 -5.93 4.58
N LYS A 32 -4.66 -6.53 5.54
CA LYS A 32 -4.91 -7.92 5.98
C LYS A 32 -6.31 -8.17 6.55
N ASP A 33 -6.96 -7.11 7.04
CA ASP A 33 -8.34 -7.14 7.55
C ASP A 33 -9.39 -7.08 6.43
N GLY A 34 -8.97 -7.07 5.17
CA GLY A 34 -9.85 -7.02 4.01
C GLY A 34 -10.29 -5.61 3.63
N ILE A 35 -9.91 -4.57 4.38
CA ILE A 35 -10.24 -3.18 4.04
C ILE A 35 -9.31 -2.69 2.93
N ALA A 36 -9.91 -2.15 1.87
CA ALA A 36 -9.18 -1.42 0.83
C ALA A 36 -9.01 0.03 1.26
N GLU A 37 -7.79 0.53 1.18
CA GLU A 37 -7.43 1.90 1.51
C GLU A 37 -6.83 2.60 0.29
N ILE A 38 -7.25 3.85 0.05
CA ILE A 38 -6.73 4.67 -1.04
C ILE A 38 -5.57 5.51 -0.50
N ILE A 39 -4.39 5.33 -1.09
CA ILE A 39 -3.18 6.08 -0.76
C ILE A 39 -2.83 7.03 -1.90
N THR A 40 -2.80 8.32 -1.61
CA THR A 40 -2.53 9.37 -2.62
C THR A 40 -1.08 9.88 -2.59
N ALA A 41 -0.38 9.73 -1.47
CA ALA A 41 1.01 10.12 -1.31
C ALA A 41 1.65 9.31 -0.17
N GLY A 42 2.94 8.99 -0.30
CA GLY A 42 3.70 8.29 0.73
C GLY A 42 4.93 7.60 0.16
N ASP A 43 5.81 7.17 1.06
CA ASP A 43 6.99 6.38 0.71
C ASP A 43 6.63 4.90 0.72
N VAL A 44 6.92 4.21 -0.39
CA VAL A 44 6.62 2.78 -0.53
C VAL A 44 7.89 1.96 -0.33
N SER A 45 7.79 0.91 0.48
CA SER A 45 8.87 -0.05 0.69
C SER A 45 8.37 -1.47 0.49
N LEU A 46 9.22 -2.30 -0.09
CA LEU A 46 9.02 -3.74 -0.15
C LEU A 46 9.60 -4.36 1.12
N PRO A 47 8.95 -5.39 1.71
CA PRO A 47 9.57 -6.20 2.74
C PRO A 47 10.86 -6.79 2.14
N ARG A 48 11.98 -6.66 2.88
CA ARG A 48 13.20 -7.35 2.49
C ARG A 48 12.88 -8.85 2.46
N GLY A 49 13.00 -9.46 1.28
CA GLY A 49 12.98 -10.91 1.16
C GLY A 49 14.12 -11.49 1.99
N GLU A 50 13.81 -12.54 2.76
CA GLU A 50 14.81 -13.46 3.31
C GLU A 50 15.43 -14.31 2.19
#